data_AF-A0A0V0HRF6-F1
#
_entry.id   AF-A0A0V0HRF6-F1
#
_cell.length_a   1.000
_cell.length_b   1.000
_cell.length_c   1.000
_cell.angle_alpha   90.00
_cell.angle_beta   90.00
_cell.angle_gamma   90.00
#
_symmetry.space_group_name_H-M   'P 1'
#
loop_
_entity.id
_entity.type
_entity.pdbx_description
1 polymer ?
#
loop_
_entity_poly.entity_id
_entity_poly.type
_entity_poly.pdbx_seq_one_letter_code
_entity_poly.pdbx_strand_id
1 'polypeptide(L)'
;MSKCQDNPEEIKKLHPRFAELKKFHGIEDEKAATGATGPQKMSSSLISITLKCVAASIGEKVPLTKKLPATTTVGKLKILCESFFKIKSVKPKLFLQEEGSPLPTLLDDDMASLIDFGVGNGSTILVEEEC
;
A
#
# COMPACT_ATOMS: atom_id res chain seq x y z
N MET A 1 1.31 24.28 7.40
CA MET A 1 1.05 22.85 7.67
C MET A 1 0.82 22.70 9.16
N SER A 2 -0.45 22.71 9.60
CA SER A 2 -0.79 22.56 11.02
C SER A 2 -0.84 21.08 11.37
N LYS A 3 0.02 20.65 12.29
CA LYS A 3 -0.10 19.35 12.97
C LYS A 3 -1.43 19.34 13.74
N CYS A 4 -2.42 18.61 13.26
CA CYS A 4 -3.61 18.28 14.07
C CYS A 4 -3.17 17.28 15.13
N GLN A 5 -2.65 17.77 16.26
CA GLN A 5 -2.63 16.98 17.49
C GLN A 5 -4.07 16.93 17.97
N ASP A 6 -4.78 15.88 17.56
CA ASP A 6 -6.18 15.73 17.90
C ASP A 6 -6.29 15.31 19.37
N ASN A 7 -6.47 16.29 20.25
CA ASN A 7 -6.62 16.05 21.68
C ASN A 7 -7.97 15.37 21.92
N PRO A 8 -8.04 14.16 22.50
CA PRO A 8 -9.29 13.40 22.62
C PRO A 8 -10.38 14.13 23.42
N GLU A 9 -10.01 15.08 24.27
CA GLU A 9 -10.95 15.94 25.00
C GLU A 9 -11.57 17.03 24.14
N GLU A 10 -10.84 17.55 23.15
CA GLU A 10 -11.37 18.53 22.19
C GLU A 10 -12.31 17.86 21.19
N ILE A 11 -11.99 16.66 20.69
CA ILE A 11 -12.88 15.86 19.84
C ILE A 11 -14.21 15.62 20.53
N LYS A 12 -14.18 15.23 21.82
CA LYS A 12 -15.41 14.99 22.59
C LYS A 12 -16.27 16.24 22.73
N LYS A 13 -15.64 17.42 22.84
CA LYS A 13 -16.34 18.70 22.99
C LYS A 13 -16.92 19.21 21.67
N LEU A 14 -16.18 19.07 20.57
CA LEU A 14 -16.56 19.54 19.24
C LEU A 14 -17.50 18.57 18.52
N HIS A 15 -17.34 17.26 18.75
CA HIS A 15 -18.04 16.19 18.03
C HIS A 15 -18.63 15.13 18.98
N PRO A 16 -19.73 15.45 19.68
CA PRO A 16 -20.33 14.56 20.68
C PRO A 16 -20.79 13.20 20.12
N ARG A 17 -21.08 13.11 18.81
CA ARG A 17 -21.46 11.86 18.14
C ARG A 17 -20.30 11.05 17.56
N PHE A 18 -19.07 11.57 17.62
CA PHE A 18 -17.90 10.92 17.03
C PHE A 18 -17.68 9.51 17.57
N ALA A 19 -17.79 9.32 18.90
CA ALA A 19 -17.58 8.02 19.54
C ALA A 19 -18.64 6.96 19.14
N GLU A 20 -19.88 7.38 18.89
CA GLU A 20 -20.97 6.48 18.46
C GLU A 20 -20.79 6.07 17.00
N LEU A 21 -20.56 7.05 16.12
CA LEU A 21 -20.37 6.81 14.69
C LEU A 21 -19.11 5.99 14.42
N LYS A 22 -18.03 6.28 15.14
CA LYS A 22 -16.77 5.53 15.06
C LYS A 22 -16.98 4.04 15.38
N LYS A 23 -17.77 3.73 16.41
CA LYS A 23 -18.13 2.35 16.77
C LYS A 23 -19.06 1.72 15.73
N PHE A 24 -20.05 2.47 15.23
CA PHE A 24 -21.01 1.99 14.25
C PHE A 24 -20.34 1.59 12.93
N HIS A 25 -19.33 2.36 12.50
CA HIS A 25 -18.60 2.11 11.27
C HIS A 25 -17.36 1.23 11.43
N GLY A 26 -17.09 0.71 12.64
CA GLY A 26 -15.94 -0.17 12.89
C GLY A 26 -14.58 0.51 12.64
N ILE A 27 -14.52 1.84 12.76
CA ILE A 27 -13.28 2.60 12.56
C ILE A 27 -12.47 2.46 13.86
N GLU A 28 -11.52 1.53 13.89
CA GLU A 28 -10.58 1.42 15.00
C GLU A 28 -9.69 2.68 15.01
N ASP A 29 -9.35 3.20 16.20
CA ASP A 29 -8.32 4.25 16.25
C ASP A 29 -7.07 3.63 15.65
N GLU A 30 -6.52 4.20 14.58
CA GLU A 30 -5.17 3.84 14.16
C GLU A 30 -4.31 4.16 15.36
N LYS A 31 -4.00 3.12 16.15
CA LYS A 31 -3.29 3.24 17.41
C LYS A 31 -2.06 4.05 17.08
N ALA A 32 -2.03 5.31 17.51
CA ALA A 32 -0.93 6.20 17.19
C ALA A 32 0.34 5.43 17.52
N ALA A 33 1.07 5.01 16.48
CA ALA A 33 2.27 4.24 16.64
C ALA A 33 3.18 5.12 17.48
N THR A 34 3.29 4.76 18.75
CA THR A 34 3.94 5.56 19.77
C THR A 34 5.33 5.93 19.30
N GLY A 35 5.55 7.23 19.10
CA GLY A 35 6.82 7.92 19.20
C GLY A 35 7.96 7.44 18.29
N ALA A 36 8.21 8.18 17.22
CA ALA A 36 9.56 8.28 16.69
C ALA A 36 9.84 9.70 16.14
N THR A 37 10.01 10.66 17.04
CA THR A 37 10.56 12.00 16.73
C THR A 37 12.10 11.97 16.68
N GLY A 38 12.68 10.99 15.99
CA GLY A 38 14.13 10.90 15.77
C GLY A 38 14.42 10.36 14.37
N PRO A 39 15.67 10.48 13.85
CA PRO A 39 16.04 9.92 12.55
C PRO A 39 15.73 8.42 12.53
N GLN A 40 14.61 8.05 11.90
CA GLN A 40 14.10 6.70 11.96
C GLN A 40 15.05 5.78 11.20
N LYS A 41 15.57 4.80 11.93
CA LYS A 41 16.43 3.73 11.42
C LYS A 41 15.77 3.08 10.20
N MET A 42 16.55 2.95 9.12
CA MET A 42 16.19 2.39 7.80
C MET A 42 15.60 0.96 7.84
N SER A 43 15.65 0.27 8.97
CA SER A 43 15.10 -1.08 9.16
C SER A 43 13.59 -1.10 9.44
N SER A 44 13.00 0.01 9.86
CA SER A 44 11.62 0.08 10.37
C SER A 44 10.56 0.23 9.28
N SER A 45 10.99 0.50 8.03
CA SER A 45 10.11 0.91 6.93
C SER A 45 10.01 -0.12 5.80
N LEU A 46 10.38 -1.39 6.05
CA LEU A 46 10.21 -2.45 5.05
C LEU A 46 8.78 -3.02 5.13
N ILE A 47 8.11 -3.09 3.98
CA ILE A 47 6.83 -3.77 3.79
C ILE A 47 7.03 -5.09 3.08
N SER A 48 6.25 -6.10 3.46
CA SER A 48 6.19 -7.40 2.80
C SER A 48 4.97 -7.44 1.89
N ILE A 49 5.20 -7.42 0.58
CA ILE A 49 4.14 -7.47 -0.43
C ILE A 49 4.13 -8.80 -1.16
N THR A 50 2.97 -9.22 -1.67
CA THR A 50 2.82 -10.42 -2.50
C THR A 50 2.55 -10.02 -3.94
N LEU A 51 3.42 -10.45 -4.85
CA LEU A 51 3.30 -10.18 -6.29
C LEU A 51 2.65 -11.38 -6.98
N LYS A 52 1.50 -11.18 -7.62
CA LYS A 52 0.81 -12.20 -8.42
C LYS A 52 0.84 -11.79 -9.89
N CYS A 53 1.44 -12.61 -10.74
CA CYS A 53 1.45 -12.37 -12.18
C CYS A 53 0.13 -12.85 -12.79
N VAL A 54 -0.53 -11.97 -13.53
CA VAL A 54 -1.76 -12.24 -14.28
C VAL A 54 -1.55 -12.05 -15.80
N ALA A 55 -0.30 -11.85 -16.23
CA ALA A 55 0.07 -11.77 -17.64
C ALA A 55 -0.20 -13.11 -18.35
N ALA A 56 -0.97 -13.06 -19.44
CA ALA A 56 -1.33 -14.21 -20.26
C ALA A 56 -0.09 -14.90 -20.87
N SER A 57 0.93 -14.12 -21.23
CA SER A 57 2.17 -14.59 -21.87
C SER A 57 3.06 -15.45 -20.97
N ILE A 58 2.88 -15.41 -19.65
CA ILE A 58 3.77 -16.07 -18.68
C ILE A 58 3.16 -17.35 -18.09
N GLY A 59 1.86 -17.56 -18.26
CA GLY A 59 1.13 -18.66 -17.62
C GLY A 59 1.04 -18.50 -16.09
N GLU A 60 0.47 -19.49 -15.41
CA GLU A 60 0.32 -19.45 -13.96
C GLU A 60 1.68 -19.58 -13.28
N LYS A 61 2.14 -18.50 -12.64
CA LYS A 61 3.35 -18.49 -11.81
C LYS A 61 2.99 -18.29 -10.35
N VAL A 62 3.70 -19.03 -9.48
CA VAL A 62 3.52 -18.94 -8.03
C VAL A 62 3.69 -17.49 -7.56
N PRO A 63 2.76 -16.95 -6.75
CA PRO A 63 2.89 -15.62 -6.17
C PRO A 63 4.20 -15.45 -5.40
N LEU A 64 4.85 -14.29 -5.57
CA LEU A 64 6.17 -14.03 -5.01
C LEU A 64 6.08 -12.98 -3.90
N THR A 65 6.35 -13.39 -2.66
CA THR A 65 6.41 -12.46 -1.53
C THR A 65 7.80 -11.81 -1.45
N LYS A 66 7.85 -10.47 -1.48
CA LYS A 66 9.09 -9.69 -1.41
C LYS A 66 8.99 -8.61 -0.36
N LYS A 67 10.10 -8.41 0.36
CA LYS A 67 10.28 -7.30 1.28
C LYS A 67 10.91 -6.14 0.55
N LEU A 68 10.25 -4.99 0.55
CA LEU A 68 10.69 -3.77 -0.11
C LEU A 68 10.53 -2.59 0.83
N PRO A 69 11.30 -1.50 0.67
CA PRO A 69 11.03 -0.26 1.37
C PRO A 69 9.62 0.27 1.05
N ALA A 70 8.89 0.76 2.05
CA ALA A 70 7.59 1.42 1.89
C ALA A 70 7.66 2.65 0.97
N THR A 71 8.83 3.29 0.91
CA THR A 71 9.12 4.44 0.04
C THR A 71 9.51 4.05 -1.38
N THR A 72 9.42 2.76 -1.74
CA THR A 72 9.63 2.33 -3.12
C THR A 72 8.56 2.97 -3.99
N THR A 73 8.96 3.51 -5.15
CA THR A 73 8.01 4.09 -6.09
C THR A 73 7.43 3.02 -7.00
N VAL A 74 6.25 3.29 -7.57
CA VAL A 74 5.59 2.39 -8.53
C VAL A 74 6.51 2.08 -9.72
N GLY A 75 7.24 3.08 -10.23
CA GLY A 75 8.19 2.87 -11.34
C GLY A 75 9.31 1.88 -10.99
N LYS A 76 9.86 1.95 -9.77
CA LYS A 76 10.87 0.97 -9.30
C LYS A 76 10.27 -0.43 -9.17
N LEU A 77 9.02 -0.52 -8.69
CA LEU A 77 8.33 -1.80 -8.57
C LEU A 77 8.08 -2.44 -9.95
N LYS A 78 7.70 -1.65 -10.96
CA LYS A 78 7.52 -2.14 -12.34
C LYS A 78 8.80 -2.79 -12.89
N ILE A 79 9.94 -2.13 -12.72
CA ILE A 79 11.27 -2.65 -13.14
C ILE A 79 11.61 -3.96 -12.40
N LEU A 80 11.32 -4.04 -11.08
CA LEU A 80 11.55 -5.26 -10.31
C LEU A 80 10.64 -6.40 -10.78
N CYS A 81 9.39 -6.11 -11.10
CA CYS A 81 8.45 -7.11 -11.63
C CYS A 81 8.91 -7.65 -12.99
N GLU A 82 9.44 -6.80 -13.87
CA GLU A 82 10.03 -7.22 -15.14
C GLU A 82 11.16 -8.25 -14.92
N SER A 83 12.05 -7.98 -13.95
CA SER A 83 13.16 -8.88 -13.60
C SER A 83 12.69 -10.21 -12.99
N PHE A 84 11.71 -10.18 -12.08
CA PHE A 84 11.21 -11.39 -11.41
C PHE A 84 10.38 -12.29 -12.33
N PHE A 85 9.58 -11.68 -13.21
CA PHE A 85 8.66 -12.39 -14.10
C PHE A 85 9.25 -12.62 -15.51
N LYS A 86 10.37 -11.97 -15.85
CA LYS A 86 11.00 -12.02 -17.19
C LYS A 86 10.02 -11.61 -18.31
N ILE A 87 9.16 -10.63 -18.01
CA ILE A 87 8.25 -10.00 -18.98
C ILE A 87 9.13 -9.31 -20.02
N LYS A 88 9.02 -9.66 -21.31
CA LYS A 88 9.89 -9.10 -22.35
C LYS A 88 9.36 -7.72 -22.79
N SER A 89 10.08 -6.65 -22.47
CA SER A 89 9.96 -5.29 -23.08
C SER A 89 8.64 -4.54 -22.95
N VAL A 90 7.64 -5.08 -22.25
CA VAL A 90 6.37 -4.40 -21.99
C VAL A 90 6.40 -3.81 -20.59
N LYS A 91 6.09 -2.51 -20.44
CA LYS A 91 5.93 -1.89 -19.13
C LYS A 91 4.74 -2.56 -18.42
N PRO A 92 4.96 -3.28 -17.30
CA PRO A 92 3.86 -3.97 -16.64
C PRO A 92 2.90 -2.95 -16.02
N LYS A 93 1.60 -3.23 -16.13
CA LYS A 93 0.57 -2.53 -15.36
C LYS A 93 0.44 -3.20 -14.00
N LEU A 94 0.45 -2.39 -12.95
CA LEU A 94 0.36 -2.87 -11.59
C LEU A 94 -0.98 -2.48 -11.00
N PHE A 95 -1.63 -3.42 -10.32
CA PHE A 95 -2.88 -3.16 -9.63
C PHE A 95 -2.82 -3.64 -8.19
N LEU A 96 -3.29 -2.83 -7.26
CA LEU A 96 -3.43 -3.20 -5.86
C LEU A 96 -4.75 -3.96 -5.66
N GLN A 97 -4.66 -5.18 -5.13
CA GLN A 97 -5.82 -5.95 -4.72
C GLN A 97 -6.05 -5.74 -3.21
N GLU A 98 -7.15 -5.06 -2.88
CA GLU A 98 -7.59 -4.83 -1.51
C GLU A 98 -8.69 -5.83 -1.12
N GLU A 99 -8.65 -6.31 0.12
CA GLU A 99 -9.66 -7.22 0.65
C GLU A 99 -10.99 -6.47 0.82
N GLY A 100 -12.03 -6.90 0.09
CA GLY A 100 -13.36 -6.26 0.12
C GLY A 100 -13.62 -5.27 -1.01
N SER A 101 -12.63 -4.92 -1.84
CA SER A 101 -12.88 -4.15 -3.07
C SER A 101 -13.26 -5.07 -4.23
N PRO A 102 -14.34 -4.78 -4.98
CA PRO A 102 -14.72 -5.56 -6.16
C PRO A 102 -13.78 -5.36 -7.35
N LEU A 103 -13.00 -4.27 -7.36
CA LEU A 103 -12.08 -3.92 -8.44
C LEU A 103 -10.71 -3.54 -7.89
N PRO A 104 -9.61 -4.00 -8.50
CA PRO A 104 -8.28 -3.65 -8.06
C PRO A 104 -7.92 -2.21 -8.48
N THR A 105 -7.12 -1.53 -7.66
CA THR A 105 -6.74 -0.12 -7.85
C THR A 105 -5.51 -0.02 -8.76
N LEU A 106 -5.61 0.73 -9.87
CA LEU A 106 -4.49 0.91 -10.80
C LEU A 106 -3.39 1.78 -10.18
N LEU A 107 -2.14 1.33 -10.32
CA LEU A 107 -0.93 2.08 -9.93
C LEU A 107 -0.28 2.67 -11.19
N ASP A 108 -0.77 3.84 -11.61
CA ASP A 108 -0.35 4.52 -12.84
C ASP A 108 0.81 5.51 -12.63
N ASP A 109 0.80 6.24 -11.51
CA ASP A 109 1.85 7.22 -11.19
C ASP A 109 3.17 6.54 -10.77
N ASP A 110 4.14 6.56 -11.69
CA ASP A 110 5.48 6.00 -11.49
C ASP A 110 6.31 6.72 -10.41
N MET A 111 5.98 7.98 -10.10
CA MET A 111 6.70 8.83 -9.15
C MET A 111 6.13 8.72 -7.73
N ALA A 112 4.86 8.33 -7.60
CA ALA A 112 4.22 8.07 -6.33
C ALA A 112 4.81 6.83 -5.64
N SER A 113 4.80 6.87 -4.31
CA SER A 113 5.29 5.78 -3.47
C SER A 113 4.19 4.76 -3.16
N LEU A 114 4.58 3.52 -2.86
CA LEU A 114 3.62 2.45 -2.58
C LEU A 114 2.69 2.79 -1.38
N ILE A 115 3.22 3.49 -0.38
CA ILE A 115 2.44 3.94 0.78
C ILE A 115 1.36 4.97 0.40
N ASP A 116 1.58 5.80 -0.63
CA ASP A 116 0.59 6.80 -1.08
C ASP A 116 -0.67 6.12 -1.67
N PHE A 117 -0.51 4.92 -2.20
CA PHE A 117 -1.60 4.06 -2.68
C PHE A 117 -2.14 3.10 -1.60
N GLY A 118 -1.72 3.24 -0.34
CA GLY A 118 -2.18 2.38 0.75
C GLY A 118 -1.56 0.98 0.77
N VAL A 119 -0.48 0.74 0.02
CA VAL A 119 0.20 -0.56 0.03
C VAL A 119 0.94 -0.76 1.36
N GLY A 120 0.55 -1.80 2.09
CA GLY A 120 1.11 -2.16 3.39
C GLY A 120 1.67 -3.57 3.44
N ASN A 121 1.85 -4.06 4.67
CA ASN A 121 2.24 -5.45 4.90
C ASN A 121 1.10 -6.39 4.53
N GLY A 122 1.40 -7.43 3.76
CA GLY A 122 0.42 -8.42 3.30
C GLY A 122 -0.35 -7.99 2.06
N SER A 123 -0.17 -6.77 1.55
CA SER A 123 -0.83 -6.31 0.33
C SER A 123 -0.47 -7.19 -0.87
N THR A 124 -1.47 -7.43 -1.72
CA THR A 124 -1.30 -8.21 -2.95
C THR A 124 -1.32 -7.27 -4.15
N ILE A 125 -0.28 -7.34 -4.98
CA ILE A 125 -0.17 -6.56 -6.21
C ILE A 125 -0.25 -7.52 -7.40
N LEU A 126 -1.20 -7.24 -8.29
CA LEU A 126 -1.38 -7.92 -9.56
C LEU A 126 -0.49 -7.28 -10.61
N VAL A 127 0.24 -8.11 -11.34
CA VAL A 127 1.16 -7.70 -12.41
C VAL A 127 0.57 -8.17 -13.74
N GLU A 128 0.13 -7.22 -14.55
CA GLU A 128 -0.43 -7.44 -15.89
C GLU A 128 0.54 -6.95 -16.97
N GLU A 129 0.51 -7.57 -18.15
CA GLU A 129 1.22 -7.08 -19.33
C GLU A 129 0.37 -6.02 -20.05
N GLU A 130 0.99 -4.90 -20.43
CA GLU A 130 0.36 -3.93 -21.32
C GLU A 130 0.30 -4.52 -22.74
N CYS A 131 -0.89 -4.97 -23.15
CA CYS A 131 -1.15 -5.61 -24.44
C CYS A 131 -1.18 -4.61 -25.60
#